data_AF-A0A258B1H2-F1
#
_entry.id   AF-A0A258B1H2-F1
#
_cell.length_a   1.000
_cell.length_b   1.000
_cell.length_c   1.000
_cell.angle_alpha   90.00
_cell.angle_beta   90.00
_cell.angle_gamma   90.00
#
_symmetry.space_group_name_H-M   'P 1'
#
loop_
_entity.id
_entity.type
_entity.pdbx_description
1 polymer ?
#
loop_
_entity_poly.entity_id
_entity_poly.type
_entity_poly.pdbx_seq_one_letter_code
_entity_poly.pdbx_strand_id
1 'polypeptide(L)'
;MCRILSLFFALTCSAFAGDLQLTLPPVVYATPDVPMSIYHDNIVLTETPEAYRFEFTCKLGKNEERRWTLTPSDADVGDHPLAITVKDAGGKVVEQGRTMLHISPRKSASTKPLRLLIVGDSLTHASVYPNEIARLLALPGNPKATLLGTHKPAGAQPGVAHEGYGGWKWSDFLIKFAPETPGVAAGPVARKATSPFIFPAADGKTGVFDLQRYFKEHCGNQSPDVVTFLLGINDCFGADPNNPDTKINEVLDNADKLLAAFHKAAPNAKLAVGLTTPPNARQEGFTANYKDKYPRWGWKRIQHRIVQLMLKCLSNREKDGIFIVPTELDLDPVDGYPNNNGVHPNPVGYAQIGASFYSWMKARL
;
A
#
# COMPACT_ATOMS: atom_id res chain seq x y z
N MET A 1 -43.94 5.90 -54.14
CA MET A 1 -44.40 5.75 -52.75
C MET A 1 -43.47 4.77 -52.04
N CYS A 2 -42.90 5.21 -50.92
CA CYS A 2 -42.17 4.47 -49.88
C CYS A 2 -41.05 3.48 -50.26
N ARG A 3 -39.79 3.95 -50.18
CA ARG A 3 -38.67 3.12 -49.72
C ARG A 3 -38.39 3.51 -48.27
N ILE A 4 -38.61 2.55 -47.36
CA ILE A 4 -38.25 2.62 -45.95
C ILE A 4 -36.73 2.50 -45.87
N LEU A 5 -36.04 3.58 -45.46
CA LEU A 5 -34.65 3.52 -45.03
C LEU A 5 -34.67 3.19 -43.54
N SER A 6 -34.28 1.96 -43.19
CA SER A 6 -34.02 1.56 -41.80
C SER A 6 -32.74 2.26 -41.33
N LEU A 7 -32.89 3.24 -40.43
CA LEU A 7 -31.79 3.79 -39.65
C LEU A 7 -31.31 2.71 -38.66
N PHE A 8 -30.17 2.09 -38.93
CA PHE A 8 -29.45 1.35 -37.91
C PHE A 8 -28.84 2.35 -36.93
N PHE A 9 -29.41 2.44 -35.72
CA PHE A 9 -28.71 2.99 -34.57
C PHE A 9 -27.56 2.04 -34.23
N ALA A 10 -26.35 2.37 -34.72
CA ALA A 10 -25.15 1.78 -34.17
C ALA A 10 -25.00 2.34 -32.74
N LEU A 11 -25.31 1.52 -31.73
CA LEU A 11 -24.77 1.72 -30.40
C LEU A 11 -23.25 1.62 -30.54
N THR A 12 -22.59 2.77 -30.60
CA THR A 12 -21.16 2.85 -30.37
C THR A 12 -20.93 2.42 -28.92
N CYS A 13 -20.49 1.17 -28.73
CA CYS A 13 -19.76 0.77 -27.53
C CYS A 13 -18.62 1.77 -27.37
N SER A 14 -18.79 2.75 -26.47
CA SER A 14 -17.69 3.57 -26.01
C SER A 14 -16.76 2.65 -25.23
N ALA A 15 -15.76 2.11 -25.93
CA ALA A 15 -14.56 1.63 -25.29
C ALA A 15 -14.02 2.80 -24.45
N PHE A 16 -13.61 2.54 -23.21
CA PHE A 16 -12.93 3.49 -22.35
C PHE A 16 -11.56 3.87 -22.96
N ALA A 17 -11.56 4.66 -24.03
CA ALA A 17 -10.46 5.54 -24.39
C ALA A 17 -10.67 6.82 -23.57
N GLY A 18 -10.51 6.72 -22.25
CA GLY A 18 -10.56 7.88 -21.37
C GLY A 18 -9.28 8.70 -21.49
N ASP A 19 -9.37 9.99 -21.15
CA ASP A 19 -8.21 10.83 -20.92
C ASP A 19 -7.23 10.16 -19.94
N LEU A 20 -5.92 10.38 -20.13
CA LEU A 20 -4.88 9.87 -19.24
C LEU A 20 -5.17 10.32 -17.81
N GLN A 21 -5.16 9.41 -16.83
CA GLN A 21 -5.49 9.76 -15.44
C GLN A 21 -4.21 9.82 -14.61
N LEU A 22 -3.77 11.03 -14.25
CA LEU A 22 -2.66 11.25 -13.32
C LEU A 22 -3.14 11.15 -11.87
N THR A 23 -2.45 10.33 -11.08
CA THR A 23 -2.75 10.10 -9.66
C THR A 23 -1.51 10.43 -8.83
N LEU A 24 -1.61 11.44 -7.97
CA LEU A 24 -0.52 11.90 -7.10
C LEU A 24 -1.03 12.14 -5.67
N PRO A 25 -0.40 11.51 -4.67
CA PRO A 25 -0.58 11.90 -3.26
C PRO A 25 -0.11 13.32 -3.00
N PRO A 26 -0.68 14.02 -1.99
CA PRO A 26 -0.33 15.41 -1.70
C PRO A 26 1.12 15.59 -1.21
N VAL A 27 1.68 14.57 -0.57
CA VAL A 27 3.05 14.57 -0.03
C VAL A 27 3.73 13.23 -0.32
N VAL A 28 4.98 13.28 -0.74
CA VAL A 28 5.91 12.13 -0.84
C VAL A 28 7.02 12.34 0.19
N TYR A 29 7.40 11.28 0.89
CA TYR A 29 8.34 11.36 2.01
C TYR A 29 9.68 10.77 1.63
N ALA A 30 10.77 11.43 2.01
CA ALA A 30 12.12 10.90 1.85
C ALA A 30 12.96 11.18 3.10
N THR A 31 14.07 10.46 3.24
CA THR A 31 15.03 10.62 4.34
C THR A 31 16.44 10.55 3.76
N PRO A 32 17.40 11.36 4.24
CA PRO A 32 18.77 11.32 3.74
C PRO A 32 19.39 9.91 3.70
N ASP A 33 20.13 9.64 2.62
CA ASP A 33 20.71 8.36 2.17
C ASP A 33 19.73 7.19 2.00
N VAL A 34 18.42 7.43 2.02
CA VAL A 34 17.41 6.44 1.62
C VAL A 34 16.98 6.75 0.20
N PRO A 35 17.32 5.90 -0.79
CA PRO A 35 16.88 6.10 -2.16
C PRO A 35 15.36 6.04 -2.27
N MET A 36 14.80 6.89 -3.12
CA MET A 36 13.38 6.86 -3.46
C MET A 36 13.17 7.22 -4.93
N SER A 37 12.07 6.76 -5.51
CA SER A 37 11.67 7.01 -6.89
C SER A 37 10.17 7.28 -7.02
N ILE A 38 9.79 7.91 -8.12
CA ILE A 38 8.42 8.01 -8.59
C ILE A 38 8.39 7.42 -9.98
N TYR A 39 7.85 6.21 -10.10
CA TYR A 39 7.77 5.50 -11.38
C TYR A 39 6.63 6.04 -12.24
N HIS A 40 6.93 6.28 -13.52
CA HIS A 40 5.98 6.87 -14.47
C HIS A 40 4.72 6.00 -14.63
N ASP A 41 4.89 4.67 -14.72
CA ASP A 41 3.78 3.71 -14.86
C ASP A 41 2.82 3.68 -13.66
N ASN A 42 3.31 4.08 -12.47
CA ASN A 42 2.54 4.03 -11.22
C ASN A 42 1.67 5.28 -11.03
N ILE A 43 2.05 6.41 -11.63
CA ILE A 43 1.32 7.68 -11.51
C ILE A 43 0.26 7.88 -12.59
N VAL A 44 0.19 7.04 -13.62
CA VAL A 44 -0.82 7.16 -14.68
C VAL A 44 -1.54 5.87 -15.03
N LEU A 45 -2.81 5.99 -15.40
CA LEU A 45 -3.59 4.87 -15.93
C LEU A 45 -3.44 4.76 -17.46
N THR A 46 -2.47 3.97 -17.90
CA THR A 46 -2.29 3.57 -19.30
C THR A 46 -1.64 2.18 -19.39
N GLU A 47 -1.88 1.48 -20.48
CA GLU A 47 -1.20 0.22 -20.79
C GLU A 47 0.22 0.46 -21.36
N THR A 48 0.44 1.63 -21.97
CA THR A 48 1.67 2.04 -22.66
C THR A 48 2.22 3.36 -22.10
N PRO A 49 2.77 3.38 -20.87
CA PRO A 49 3.37 4.59 -20.29
C PRO A 49 4.49 5.18 -21.17
N GLU A 50 5.23 4.36 -21.91
CA GLU A 50 6.30 4.74 -22.83
C GLU A 50 5.83 5.59 -24.02
N ALA A 51 4.52 5.62 -24.30
CA ALA A 51 3.94 6.51 -25.31
C ALA A 51 3.88 7.99 -24.86
N TYR A 52 4.19 8.26 -23.59
CA TYR A 52 4.13 9.58 -22.99
C TYR A 52 5.51 10.07 -22.56
N ARG A 53 5.68 11.40 -22.51
CA ARG A 53 6.84 12.06 -21.93
C ARG A 53 6.47 12.64 -20.59
N PHE A 54 7.23 12.26 -19.57
CA PHE A 54 7.06 12.75 -18.20
C PHE A 54 8.13 13.78 -17.88
N GLU A 55 7.71 14.97 -17.51
CA GLU A 55 8.59 16.08 -17.12
C GLU A 55 8.38 16.38 -15.64
N PHE A 56 9.44 16.20 -14.85
CA PHE A 56 9.47 16.50 -13.43
C PHE A 56 10.17 17.85 -13.22
N THR A 57 9.51 18.76 -12.53
CA THR A 57 10.06 20.06 -12.11
C THR A 57 10.24 20.06 -10.61
N CYS A 58 11.48 19.83 -10.15
CA CYS A 58 11.94 19.94 -8.78
C CYS A 58 13.40 20.39 -8.79
N LYS A 59 13.86 21.06 -7.72
CA LYS A 59 15.28 21.42 -7.56
C LYS A 59 16.17 20.20 -7.33
N LEU A 60 15.56 19.10 -6.88
CA LEU A 60 16.22 17.87 -6.51
C LEU A 60 15.84 16.73 -7.45
N GLY A 61 16.67 15.69 -7.42
CA GLY A 61 16.47 14.45 -8.15
C GLY A 61 16.76 14.58 -9.65
N LYS A 62 16.55 13.49 -10.36
CA LYS A 62 16.78 13.40 -11.80
C LYS A 62 15.70 12.56 -12.45
N ASN A 63 15.37 12.90 -13.69
CA ASN A 63 14.47 12.09 -14.51
C ASN A 63 15.30 11.04 -15.25
N GLU A 64 14.91 9.78 -15.11
CA GLU A 64 15.40 8.62 -15.84
C GLU A 64 14.29 8.10 -16.77
N GLU A 65 14.60 7.11 -17.60
CA GLU A 65 13.68 6.61 -18.64
C GLU A 65 12.30 6.19 -18.11
N ARG A 66 12.23 5.59 -16.91
CA ARG A 66 10.98 5.04 -16.33
C ARG A 66 10.54 5.69 -15.02
N ARG A 67 11.33 6.65 -14.50
CA ARG A 67 11.11 7.20 -13.16
C ARG A 67 11.81 8.54 -12.97
N TRP A 68 11.31 9.34 -12.04
CA TRP A 68 12.14 10.32 -11.35
C TRP A 68 12.75 9.68 -10.10
N THR A 69 14.00 9.96 -9.78
CA THR A 69 14.70 9.34 -8.64
C THR A 69 15.58 10.31 -7.88
N LEU A 70 15.73 10.05 -6.58
CA LEU A 70 16.51 10.85 -5.64
C LEU A 70 17.11 9.96 -4.55
N THR A 71 18.33 10.26 -4.12
CA THR A 71 18.86 9.87 -2.82
C THR A 71 19.25 11.18 -2.12
N PRO A 72 18.43 11.67 -1.18
CA PRO A 72 18.65 12.99 -0.60
C PRO A 72 19.83 12.97 0.38
N SER A 73 20.39 14.13 0.64
CA SER A 73 21.42 14.39 1.64
C SER A 73 20.85 15.21 2.80
N ASP A 74 21.62 15.41 3.87
CA ASP A 74 21.20 16.26 4.99
C ASP A 74 21.00 17.73 4.60
N ALA A 75 21.66 18.20 3.53
CA ALA A 75 21.47 19.55 3.00
C ALA A 75 20.11 19.73 2.31
N ASP A 76 19.43 18.63 1.98
CA ASP A 76 18.15 18.63 1.28
C ASP A 76 16.96 18.60 2.24
N VAL A 77 17.17 18.58 3.56
CA VAL A 77 16.07 18.54 4.56
C VAL A 77 15.13 19.74 4.38
N GLY A 78 13.83 19.46 4.33
CA GLY A 78 12.78 20.46 4.13
C GLY A 78 11.74 20.05 3.09
N ASP A 79 10.90 21.01 2.73
CA ASP A 79 9.81 20.85 1.76
C ASP A 79 10.22 21.36 0.38
N HIS A 80 10.05 20.52 -0.64
CA HIS A 80 10.40 20.83 -2.03
C HIS A 80 9.18 20.62 -2.93
N PRO A 81 8.61 21.69 -3.50
CA PRO A 81 7.53 21.55 -4.47
C PRO A 81 8.00 20.73 -5.67
N LEU A 82 7.21 19.71 -6.02
CA LEU A 82 7.44 18.86 -7.17
C LEU A 82 6.21 18.91 -8.10
N ALA A 83 6.42 19.36 -9.33
CA ALA A 83 5.40 19.34 -10.37
C ALA A 83 5.71 18.26 -11.42
N ILE A 84 4.66 17.61 -11.91
CA ILE A 84 4.73 16.63 -13.00
C ILE A 84 3.88 17.15 -14.15
N THR A 85 4.44 17.16 -15.35
CA THR A 85 3.72 17.39 -16.61
C THR A 85 3.84 16.15 -17.48
N VAL A 86 2.72 15.65 -17.98
CA VAL A 86 2.69 14.53 -18.92
C VAL A 86 2.30 15.05 -20.29
N LYS A 87 3.10 14.70 -21.30
CA LYS A 87 2.90 15.10 -22.70
C LYS A 87 2.75 13.87 -23.58
N ASP A 88 1.95 14.00 -24.64
CA ASP A 88 1.91 13.01 -25.71
C ASP A 88 3.15 13.07 -26.63
N ALA A 89 3.19 12.19 -27.63
CA ALA A 89 4.22 12.16 -28.65
C ALA A 89 4.31 13.46 -29.47
N GLY A 90 3.20 14.18 -29.64
CA GLY A 90 3.14 15.49 -30.32
C GLY A 90 3.65 16.65 -29.46
N GLY A 91 3.85 16.43 -28.16
CA GLY A 91 4.32 17.44 -27.21
C GLY A 91 3.19 18.22 -26.56
N LYS A 92 1.93 17.85 -26.82
CA LYS A 92 0.77 18.43 -26.16
C LYS A 92 0.74 17.94 -24.72
N VAL A 93 0.54 18.86 -23.79
CA VAL A 93 0.26 18.53 -22.38
C VAL A 93 -1.08 17.84 -22.30
N VAL A 94 -1.09 16.60 -21.79
CA VAL A 94 -2.30 15.80 -21.59
C VAL A 94 -2.72 15.77 -20.13
N GLU A 95 -1.78 15.87 -19.19
CA GLU A 95 -2.04 15.87 -17.75
C GLU A 95 -0.97 16.68 -17.00
N GLN A 96 -1.34 17.25 -15.85
CA GLN A 96 -0.42 17.93 -14.95
C GLN A 96 -0.84 17.77 -13.50
N GLY A 97 0.14 17.70 -12.60
CA GLY A 97 -0.13 17.57 -11.17
C GLY A 97 1.04 18.08 -10.33
N ARG A 98 0.77 18.20 -9.03
CA ARG A 98 1.75 18.68 -8.03
C ARG A 98 1.68 17.82 -6.79
N THR A 99 2.83 17.65 -6.15
CA THR A 99 2.99 17.05 -4.84
C THR A 99 4.06 17.82 -4.07
N MET A 100 4.19 17.55 -2.78
CA MET A 100 5.29 18.04 -1.97
C MET A 100 6.27 16.91 -1.67
N LEU A 101 7.54 17.08 -2.02
CA LEU A 101 8.60 16.21 -1.51
C LEU A 101 9.02 16.73 -0.13
N HIS A 102 8.68 15.97 0.92
CA HIS A 102 9.06 16.25 2.29
C HIS A 102 10.27 15.40 2.69
N ILE A 103 11.40 16.04 2.96
CA ILE A 103 12.64 15.38 3.37
C ILE A 103 12.84 15.59 4.87
N SER A 104 12.74 14.52 5.65
CA SER A 104 12.91 14.56 7.10
C SER A 104 14.35 14.26 7.52
N PRO A 105 14.86 14.88 8.60
CA PRO A 105 16.22 14.63 9.08
C PRO A 105 16.41 13.18 9.57
N ARG A 106 17.64 12.65 9.44
CA ARG A 106 17.98 11.31 9.96
C ARG A 106 17.87 11.21 11.46
N LYS A 107 18.21 12.28 12.18
CA LYS A 107 18.08 12.35 13.63
C LYS A 107 16.63 12.69 13.97
N SER A 108 15.94 11.75 14.61
CA SER A 108 14.59 11.99 15.13
C SER A 108 14.59 13.12 16.15
N ALA A 109 13.52 13.92 16.16
CA ALA A 109 13.34 14.95 17.17
C ALA A 109 13.03 14.33 18.55
N SER A 110 12.33 13.20 18.55
CA SER A 110 11.98 12.43 19.75
C SER A 110 12.98 11.32 20.05
N THR A 111 13.31 11.17 21.33
CA THR A 111 14.04 10.01 21.87
C THR A 111 13.11 8.98 22.51
N LYS A 112 11.79 9.25 22.54
CA LYS A 112 10.81 8.31 23.12
C LYS A 112 10.84 6.99 22.35
N PRO A 113 10.86 5.83 23.03
CA PRO A 113 10.76 4.55 22.35
C PRO A 113 9.53 4.48 21.44
N LEU A 114 9.68 3.83 20.29
CA LEU A 114 8.64 3.67 19.29
C LEU A 114 8.09 2.24 19.35
N ARG A 115 6.78 2.09 19.55
CA ARG A 115 6.07 0.81 19.41
C ARG A 115 5.33 0.79 18.07
N LEU A 116 5.74 -0.10 17.18
CA LEU A 116 5.23 -0.22 15.82
C LEU A 116 4.46 -1.53 15.66
N LEU A 117 3.19 -1.47 15.27
CA LEU A 117 2.43 -2.63 14.82
C LEU A 117 2.29 -2.59 13.30
N ILE A 118 2.71 -3.64 12.60
CA ILE A 118 2.61 -3.73 11.14
C ILE A 118 1.49 -4.71 10.79
N VAL A 119 0.46 -4.24 10.10
CA VAL A 119 -0.71 -5.03 9.68
C VAL A 119 -0.72 -5.13 8.17
N GLY A 120 -0.93 -6.32 7.62
CA GLY A 120 -1.10 -6.45 6.18
C GLY A 120 -1.24 -7.87 5.67
N ASP A 121 -1.08 -8.03 4.36
CA ASP A 121 -1.37 -9.27 3.65
C ASP A 121 -0.11 -10.15 3.41
N SER A 122 -0.03 -10.83 2.25
CA SER A 122 1.10 -11.65 1.84
C SER A 122 2.40 -10.88 1.74
N LEU A 123 2.36 -9.59 1.41
CA LEU A 123 3.55 -8.75 1.34
C LEU A 123 4.15 -8.56 2.72
N THR A 124 3.28 -8.41 3.72
CA THR A 124 3.70 -8.32 5.13
C THR A 124 4.14 -9.69 5.63
N HIS A 125 3.40 -10.74 5.26
CA HIS A 125 3.71 -12.13 5.59
C HIS A 125 5.10 -12.57 5.13
N ALA A 126 5.61 -12.01 4.03
CA ALA A 126 6.96 -12.30 3.54
C ALA A 126 8.06 -11.79 4.49
N SER A 127 7.73 -10.87 5.40
CA SER A 127 8.63 -10.22 6.37
C SER A 127 9.79 -9.43 5.77
N VAL A 128 9.94 -9.35 4.45
CA VAL A 128 11.05 -8.63 3.82
C VAL A 128 10.98 -7.12 4.08
N TYR A 129 9.84 -6.46 3.81
CA TYR A 129 9.72 -5.02 4.11
C TYR A 129 9.63 -4.71 5.61
N PRO A 130 8.99 -5.54 6.48
CA PRO A 130 9.12 -5.38 7.93
C PRO A 130 10.56 -5.47 8.43
N ASN A 131 11.36 -6.39 7.88
CA ASN A 131 12.79 -6.49 8.19
C ASN A 131 13.54 -5.23 7.75
N GLU A 132 13.22 -4.68 6.58
CA GLU A 132 13.84 -3.44 6.10
C GLU A 132 13.48 -2.25 7.00
N ILE A 133 12.22 -2.12 7.41
CA ILE A 133 11.80 -1.11 8.40
C ILE A 133 12.61 -1.26 9.69
N ALA A 134 12.75 -2.48 10.23
CA ALA A 134 13.52 -2.73 11.44
C ALA A 134 15.00 -2.38 11.27
N ARG A 135 15.60 -2.71 10.11
CA ARG A 135 16.98 -2.36 9.77
C ARG A 135 17.18 -0.84 9.71
N LEU A 136 16.28 -0.13 9.05
CA LEU A 136 16.32 1.33 8.93
C LEU A 136 16.13 2.01 10.29
N LEU A 137 15.17 1.54 11.10
CA LEU A 137 14.95 2.05 12.47
C LEU A 137 16.12 1.75 13.42
N ALA A 138 16.97 0.77 13.12
CA ALA A 138 18.18 0.48 13.89
C ALA A 138 19.36 1.41 13.55
N LEU A 139 19.27 2.22 12.49
CA LEU A 139 20.30 3.19 12.14
C LEU A 139 20.45 4.29 13.21
N PRO A 140 21.65 4.86 13.39
CA PRO A 140 21.89 5.93 14.35
C PRO A 140 20.95 7.13 14.17
N GLY A 141 20.51 7.70 15.28
CA GLY A 141 19.62 8.87 15.29
C GLY A 141 18.12 8.53 15.36
N ASN A 142 17.75 7.25 15.29
CA ASN A 142 16.39 6.79 15.54
C ASN A 142 16.15 6.45 17.02
N PRO A 143 14.91 6.59 17.54
CA PRO A 143 14.57 6.07 18.85
C PRO A 143 14.62 4.55 18.85
N LYS A 144 14.74 3.95 20.04
CA LYS A 144 14.61 2.51 20.19
C LYS A 144 13.21 2.07 19.71
N ALA A 145 13.16 1.29 18.66
CA ALA A 145 11.92 0.73 18.14
C ALA A 145 11.65 -0.67 18.71
N THR A 146 10.37 -1.00 18.88
CA THR A 146 9.88 -2.35 19.21
C THR A 146 8.74 -2.67 18.26
N LEU A 147 8.89 -3.75 17.48
CA LEU A 147 7.85 -4.23 16.60
C LEU A 147 6.91 -5.14 17.40
N LEU A 148 5.65 -4.73 17.49
CA LEU A 148 4.57 -5.49 18.11
C LEU A 148 3.98 -6.48 17.10
N GLY A 149 3.43 -7.58 17.61
CA GLY A 149 2.78 -8.59 16.79
C GLY A 149 2.95 -10.00 17.34
N THR A 150 2.06 -10.88 16.92
CA THR A 150 2.08 -12.31 17.26
C THR A 150 2.67 -13.16 16.14
N HIS A 151 2.59 -12.69 14.88
CA HIS A 151 3.02 -13.44 13.72
C HIS A 151 4.52 -13.24 13.44
N LYS A 152 5.25 -14.36 13.39
CA LYS A 152 6.71 -14.45 13.20
C LYS A 152 7.03 -15.60 12.23
N PRO A 153 6.80 -15.41 10.91
CA PRO A 153 7.10 -16.44 9.93
C PRO A 153 8.63 -16.63 9.81
N ALA A 154 9.07 -17.71 9.17
CA ALA A 154 10.49 -18.09 9.12
C ALA A 154 11.42 -17.01 8.52
N GLY A 155 10.89 -16.11 7.68
CA GLY A 155 11.65 -15.00 7.11
C GLY A 155 11.80 -13.77 8.02
N ALA A 156 11.15 -13.73 9.19
CA ALA A 156 11.26 -12.62 10.13
C ALA A 156 12.61 -12.65 10.85
N GLN A 157 13.32 -11.51 10.86
CA GLN A 157 14.57 -11.36 11.59
C GLN A 157 14.33 -11.28 13.11
N PRO A 158 15.36 -11.50 13.96
CA PRO A 158 15.22 -11.34 15.41
C PRO A 158 14.62 -9.99 15.79
N GLY A 159 13.57 -10.01 16.61
CA GLY A 159 12.87 -8.80 17.04
C GLY A 159 11.81 -8.28 16.05
N VAL A 160 11.65 -8.91 14.87
CA VAL A 160 10.59 -8.59 13.92
C VAL A 160 9.37 -9.46 14.19
N ALA A 161 8.27 -8.81 14.52
CA ALA A 161 6.93 -9.39 14.60
C ALA A 161 5.96 -8.45 13.88
N HIS A 162 4.86 -9.00 13.37
CA HIS A 162 3.84 -8.25 12.68
C HIS A 162 2.51 -9.02 12.68
N GLU A 163 1.49 -8.48 12.03
CA GLU A 163 0.19 -9.12 11.77
C GLU A 163 -0.02 -9.20 10.26
N GLY A 164 0.86 -10.00 9.62
CA GLY A 164 0.96 -10.12 8.17
C GLY A 164 0.53 -11.51 7.69
N TYR A 165 -0.57 -11.58 6.94
CA TYR A 165 -1.21 -12.84 6.61
C TYR A 165 -1.50 -12.98 5.11
N GLY A 166 -0.92 -14.00 4.49
CA GLY A 166 -1.09 -14.26 3.07
C GLY A 166 -2.55 -14.47 2.66
N GLY A 167 -2.99 -13.74 1.62
CA GLY A 167 -4.34 -13.82 1.06
C GLY A 167 -5.40 -12.99 1.80
N TRP A 168 -5.04 -12.32 2.89
CA TRP A 168 -6.00 -11.57 3.70
C TRP A 168 -6.35 -10.21 3.10
N LYS A 169 -7.58 -9.79 3.35
CA LYS A 169 -8.18 -8.51 2.99
C LYS A 169 -8.42 -7.66 4.23
N TRP A 170 -8.83 -6.41 4.04
CA TRP A 170 -9.31 -5.56 5.14
C TRP A 170 -10.41 -6.22 5.97
N SER A 171 -11.37 -6.89 5.32
CA SER A 171 -12.47 -7.58 5.99
C SER A 171 -12.00 -8.76 6.84
N ASP A 172 -10.96 -9.49 6.44
CA ASP A 172 -10.49 -10.66 7.20
C ASP A 172 -10.08 -10.27 8.62
N PHE A 173 -9.41 -9.14 8.81
CA PHE A 173 -9.05 -8.67 10.14
C PHE A 173 -10.28 -8.35 11.02
N LEU A 174 -11.40 -7.98 10.42
CA LEU A 174 -12.64 -7.62 11.13
C LEU A 174 -13.51 -8.83 11.47
N ILE A 175 -13.58 -9.84 10.59
CA ILE A 175 -14.60 -10.89 10.68
C ILE A 175 -14.08 -12.32 10.63
N LYS A 176 -12.81 -12.54 10.25
CA LYS A 176 -12.30 -13.89 10.04
C LYS A 176 -12.14 -14.63 11.37
N PHE A 177 -13.00 -15.60 11.62
CA PHE A 177 -12.97 -16.43 12.82
C PHE A 177 -13.19 -17.89 12.45
N ALA A 178 -12.29 -18.75 12.90
CA ALA A 178 -12.42 -20.19 12.87
C ALA A 178 -12.43 -20.70 14.32
N PRO A 179 -13.55 -21.31 14.78
CA PRO A 179 -13.62 -21.95 16.09
C PRO A 179 -12.51 -22.99 16.27
N GLU A 180 -11.98 -23.10 17.49
CA GLU A 180 -11.06 -24.20 17.81
C GLU A 180 -11.81 -25.53 17.74
N THR A 181 -11.24 -26.50 17.02
CA THR A 181 -11.77 -27.87 17.00
C THR A 181 -11.11 -28.66 18.13
N PRO A 182 -11.86 -29.15 19.13
CA PRO A 182 -11.31 -29.92 20.23
C PRO A 182 -10.48 -31.12 19.75
N GLY A 183 -9.31 -31.33 20.33
CA GLY A 183 -8.41 -32.43 19.98
C GLY A 183 -7.54 -32.20 18.73
N VAL A 184 -7.68 -31.06 18.04
CA VAL A 184 -6.77 -30.65 16.97
C VAL A 184 -5.82 -29.59 17.51
N ALA A 185 -4.56 -29.96 17.72
CA ALA A 185 -3.53 -28.97 18.03
C ALA A 185 -3.46 -27.95 16.89
N ALA A 186 -3.61 -26.67 17.22
CA ALA A 186 -3.55 -25.58 16.25
C ALA A 186 -2.17 -25.54 15.59
N GLY A 187 -2.05 -26.18 14.42
CA GLY A 187 -0.85 -26.11 13.59
C GLY A 187 -0.62 -24.69 13.04
N PRO A 188 0.51 -24.42 12.38
CA PRO A 188 0.80 -23.11 11.77
C PRO A 188 -0.29 -22.60 10.81
N VAL A 189 -1.09 -23.51 10.24
CA VAL A 189 -2.24 -23.22 9.38
C VAL A 189 -3.44 -22.68 10.16
N ALA A 190 -3.68 -23.15 11.39
CA ALA A 190 -4.76 -22.66 12.25
C ALA A 190 -4.55 -21.18 12.65
N ARG A 191 -3.29 -20.73 12.78
CA ARG A 191 -2.93 -19.32 12.99
C ARG A 191 -3.28 -18.41 11.80
N LYS A 192 -3.65 -18.97 10.65
CA LYS A 192 -4.13 -18.23 9.45
C LYS A 192 -5.65 -18.25 9.31
N ALA A 193 -6.37 -18.90 10.22
CA ALA A 193 -7.81 -19.13 10.12
C ALA A 193 -8.65 -18.13 10.95
N THR A 194 -8.04 -17.43 11.90
CA THR A 194 -8.69 -16.43 12.77
C THR A 194 -7.85 -15.15 12.82
N SER A 195 -8.51 -13.99 12.71
CA SER A 195 -7.90 -12.68 12.93
C SER A 195 -7.27 -12.59 14.31
N PRO A 196 -6.04 -12.04 14.45
CA PRO A 196 -5.42 -11.86 15.76
C PRO A 196 -6.22 -10.89 16.66
N PHE A 197 -7.13 -10.11 16.07
CA PHE A 197 -7.95 -9.14 16.80
C PHE A 197 -9.32 -9.73 17.20
N ILE A 198 -9.58 -11.00 16.91
CA ILE A 198 -10.85 -11.66 17.20
C ILE A 198 -10.63 -12.81 18.18
N PHE A 199 -11.38 -12.78 19.27
CA PHE A 199 -11.31 -13.77 20.34
C PHE A 199 -12.59 -14.60 20.41
N PRO A 200 -12.53 -15.89 20.79
CA PRO A 200 -13.73 -16.68 21.00
C PRO A 200 -14.66 -16.04 22.03
N ALA A 201 -15.95 -15.97 21.71
CA ALA A 201 -17.00 -15.65 22.67
C ALA A 201 -17.19 -16.82 23.65
N ALA A 202 -18.02 -16.61 24.68
CA ALA A 202 -18.34 -17.63 25.67
C ALA A 202 -18.94 -18.93 25.07
N ASP A 203 -19.56 -18.84 23.89
CA ASP A 203 -20.13 -20.00 23.18
C ASP A 203 -19.07 -20.85 22.44
N GLY A 204 -17.83 -20.35 22.32
CA GLY A 204 -16.74 -20.96 21.55
C GLY A 204 -16.97 -21.05 20.04
N LYS A 205 -18.09 -20.53 19.53
CA LYS A 205 -18.54 -20.65 18.12
C LYS A 205 -18.49 -19.33 17.38
N THR A 206 -18.59 -18.22 18.09
CA THR A 206 -18.53 -16.88 17.52
C THR A 206 -17.26 -16.16 17.96
N GLY A 207 -16.79 -15.26 17.09
CA GLY A 207 -15.63 -14.41 17.36
C GLY A 207 -16.06 -13.00 17.77
N VAL A 208 -15.38 -12.43 18.75
CA VAL A 208 -15.54 -11.05 19.23
C VAL A 208 -14.29 -10.26 18.87
N PHE A 209 -14.45 -9.21 18.08
CA PHE A 209 -13.37 -8.27 17.77
C PHE A 209 -13.01 -7.45 19.01
N ASP A 210 -11.78 -7.56 19.51
CA ASP A 210 -11.32 -6.91 20.73
C ASP A 210 -9.82 -6.53 20.68
N LEU A 211 -9.53 -5.33 20.18
CA LEU A 211 -8.17 -4.81 20.12
C LEU A 211 -7.58 -4.51 21.51
N GLN A 212 -8.40 -4.16 22.51
CA GLN A 212 -7.88 -3.90 23.86
C GLN A 212 -7.35 -5.18 24.48
N ARG A 213 -8.10 -6.28 24.34
CA ARG A 213 -7.64 -7.61 24.75
C ARG A 213 -6.39 -8.03 23.99
N TYR A 214 -6.33 -7.80 22.67
CA TYR A 214 -5.13 -8.06 21.88
C TYR A 214 -3.89 -7.32 22.43
N PHE A 215 -3.98 -6.01 22.70
CA PHE A 215 -2.85 -5.26 23.26
C PHE A 215 -2.45 -5.78 24.65
N LYS A 216 -3.43 -6.12 25.48
CA LYS A 216 -3.20 -6.69 26.81
C LYS A 216 -2.46 -8.03 26.76
N GLU A 217 -2.95 -8.97 25.95
CA GLU A 217 -2.48 -10.36 25.93
C GLU A 217 -1.22 -10.54 25.06
N HIS A 218 -1.06 -9.72 24.01
CA HIS A 218 -0.04 -9.95 22.99
C HIS A 218 0.96 -8.80 22.82
N CYS A 219 0.69 -7.63 23.39
CA CYS A 219 1.60 -6.48 23.32
C CYS A 219 2.07 -6.01 24.71
N GLY A 220 2.04 -6.89 25.73
CA GLY A 220 2.49 -6.55 27.08
C GLY A 220 1.67 -5.41 27.71
N ASN A 221 0.38 -5.33 27.37
CA ASN A 221 -0.52 -4.25 27.78
C ASN A 221 -0.06 -2.85 27.34
N GLN A 222 0.62 -2.78 26.19
CA GLN A 222 1.06 -1.55 25.57
C GLN A 222 0.36 -1.34 24.23
N SER A 223 -0.28 -0.18 24.08
CA SER A 223 -0.81 0.26 22.78
C SER A 223 0.35 0.61 21.82
N PRO A 224 0.18 0.43 20.50
CA PRO A 224 1.13 0.95 19.52
C PRO A 224 1.18 2.49 19.55
N ASP A 225 2.32 3.06 19.16
CA ASP A 225 2.47 4.48 18.83
C ASP A 225 2.25 4.72 17.34
N VAL A 226 2.57 3.72 16.51
CA VAL A 226 2.32 3.69 15.07
C VAL A 226 1.72 2.34 14.70
N VAL A 227 0.69 2.37 13.85
CA VAL A 227 0.18 1.19 13.16
C VAL A 227 0.29 1.43 11.66
N THR A 228 0.97 0.56 10.93
CA THR A 228 1.01 0.62 9.46
C THR A 228 0.08 -0.43 8.87
N PHE A 229 -0.67 -0.07 7.84
CA PHE A 229 -1.53 -0.97 7.07
C PHE A 229 -1.05 -1.00 5.63
N LEU A 230 -0.71 -2.20 5.12
CA LEU A 230 -0.51 -2.42 3.69
C LEU A 230 -1.39 -3.57 3.23
N LEU A 231 -2.53 -3.21 2.63
CA LEU A 231 -3.62 -4.08 2.22
C LEU A 231 -4.22 -3.54 0.91
N GLY A 232 -5.01 -4.36 0.23
CA GLY A 232 -5.70 -3.99 -1.01
C GLY A 232 -5.37 -4.87 -2.22
N ILE A 233 -4.24 -5.59 -2.19
CA ILE A 233 -3.87 -6.51 -3.29
C ILE A 233 -4.90 -7.63 -3.43
N ASN A 234 -5.25 -8.27 -2.30
CA ASN A 234 -6.23 -9.36 -2.31
C ASN A 234 -7.62 -8.86 -2.67
N ASP A 235 -7.89 -7.59 -2.40
CA ASP A 235 -9.14 -6.91 -2.72
C ASP A 235 -9.30 -6.62 -4.22
N CYS A 236 -8.21 -6.46 -4.97
CA CYS A 236 -8.23 -6.38 -6.43
C CYS A 236 -8.78 -7.67 -7.08
N PHE A 237 -8.51 -8.83 -6.48
CA PHE A 237 -8.95 -10.10 -7.05
C PHE A 237 -10.47 -10.30 -6.88
N GLY A 238 -11.12 -10.60 -8.01
CA GLY A 238 -12.56 -10.82 -8.09
C GLY A 238 -13.38 -9.55 -8.34
N ALA A 239 -12.75 -8.37 -8.42
CA ALA A 239 -13.40 -7.16 -8.92
C ALA A 239 -13.49 -7.18 -10.45
N ASP A 240 -14.55 -6.60 -11.01
CA ASP A 240 -14.68 -6.39 -12.46
C ASP A 240 -13.84 -5.15 -12.86
N PRO A 241 -12.82 -5.30 -13.72
CA PRO A 241 -11.98 -4.18 -14.13
C PRO A 241 -12.72 -3.11 -14.96
N ASN A 242 -13.92 -3.40 -15.46
CA ASN A 242 -14.76 -2.43 -16.18
C ASN A 242 -15.76 -1.71 -15.26
N ASN A 243 -16.01 -2.25 -14.06
CA ASN A 243 -16.90 -1.65 -13.07
C ASN A 243 -16.47 -1.99 -11.62
N PRO A 244 -15.27 -1.55 -11.19
CA PRO A 244 -14.71 -1.99 -9.92
C PRO A 244 -15.28 -1.26 -8.70
N ASP A 245 -15.93 -0.10 -8.89
CA ASP A 245 -16.27 0.85 -7.82
C ASP A 245 -17.11 0.25 -6.69
N THR A 246 -18.14 -0.56 -7.00
CA THR A 246 -18.94 -1.23 -5.95
C THR A 246 -18.06 -2.08 -5.04
N LYS A 247 -17.16 -2.86 -5.63
CA LYS A 247 -16.26 -3.71 -4.86
C LYS A 247 -15.26 -2.88 -4.07
N ILE A 248 -14.72 -1.82 -4.67
CA ILE A 248 -13.75 -0.94 -4.00
C ILE A 248 -14.40 -0.20 -2.83
N ASN A 249 -15.66 0.23 -2.96
CA ASN A 249 -16.37 0.88 -1.85
C ASN A 249 -16.54 -0.08 -0.66
N GLU A 250 -16.83 -1.37 -0.89
CA GLU A 250 -16.82 -2.37 0.20
C GLU A 250 -15.45 -2.48 0.88
N VAL A 251 -14.36 -2.39 0.11
CA VAL A 251 -12.99 -2.45 0.63
C VAL A 251 -12.71 -1.24 1.52
N LEU A 252 -13.07 -0.05 1.07
CA LEU A 252 -12.89 1.20 1.82
C LEU A 252 -13.76 1.26 3.07
N ASP A 253 -15.00 0.75 3.02
CA ASP A 253 -15.87 0.62 4.19
C ASP A 253 -15.24 -0.28 5.26
N ASN A 254 -14.59 -1.38 4.84
CA ASN A 254 -13.87 -2.25 5.75
C ASN A 254 -12.58 -1.59 6.29
N ALA A 255 -11.87 -0.83 5.45
CA ALA A 255 -10.72 -0.06 5.90
C ALA A 255 -11.12 0.96 6.97
N ASP A 256 -12.18 1.73 6.76
CA ASP A 256 -12.69 2.71 7.72
C ASP A 256 -13.12 2.06 9.04
N LYS A 257 -13.81 0.92 9.00
CA LYS A 257 -14.19 0.17 10.21
C LYS A 257 -12.96 -0.28 11.00
N LEU A 258 -11.94 -0.80 10.32
CA LEU A 258 -10.72 -1.26 10.99
C LEU A 258 -9.95 -0.08 11.59
N LEU A 259 -9.77 1.00 10.82
CA LEU A 259 -9.10 2.22 11.28
C LEU A 259 -9.84 2.84 12.48
N ALA A 260 -11.16 2.92 12.44
CA ALA A 260 -11.97 3.42 13.56
C ALA A 260 -11.81 2.55 14.81
N ALA A 261 -11.76 1.23 14.66
CA ALA A 261 -11.52 0.32 15.78
C ALA A 261 -10.13 0.52 16.40
N PHE A 262 -9.09 0.68 15.57
CA PHE A 262 -7.74 1.00 16.04
C PHE A 262 -7.66 2.37 16.71
N HIS A 263 -8.28 3.40 16.12
CA HIS A 263 -8.33 4.73 16.72
C HIS A 263 -9.02 4.70 18.09
N LYS A 264 -10.12 3.96 18.22
CA LYS A 264 -10.80 3.76 19.52
C LYS A 264 -9.91 3.05 20.54
N ALA A 265 -9.17 2.03 20.12
CA ALA A 265 -8.36 1.22 21.02
C ALA A 265 -7.00 1.85 21.38
N ALA A 266 -6.44 2.66 20.48
CA ALA A 266 -5.17 3.34 20.63
C ALA A 266 -5.29 4.79 20.10
N PRO A 267 -5.98 5.69 20.83
CA PRO A 267 -6.32 7.04 20.33
C PRO A 267 -5.12 7.94 20.06
N ASN A 268 -3.95 7.62 20.61
CA ASN A 268 -2.70 8.36 20.38
C ASN A 268 -1.85 7.75 19.26
N ALA A 269 -2.24 6.60 18.70
CA ALA A 269 -1.48 5.95 17.64
C ALA A 269 -1.66 6.70 16.32
N LYS A 270 -0.57 6.84 15.57
CA LYS A 270 -0.64 7.27 14.16
C LYS A 270 -0.94 6.06 13.29
N LEU A 271 -2.01 6.11 12.51
CA LEU A 271 -2.44 5.05 11.60
C LEU A 271 -1.98 5.38 10.18
N ALA A 272 -0.90 4.76 9.73
CA ALA A 272 -0.36 4.92 8.40
C ALA A 272 -0.94 3.88 7.44
N VAL A 273 -1.61 4.34 6.38
CA VAL A 273 -2.15 3.49 5.32
C VAL A 273 -1.25 3.62 4.09
N GLY A 274 -0.54 2.54 3.77
CA GLY A 274 0.15 2.41 2.49
C GLY A 274 -0.86 2.27 1.36
N LEU A 275 -0.70 3.09 0.32
CA LEU A 275 -1.50 2.96 -0.90
C LEU A 275 -1.18 1.62 -1.58
N THR A 276 -2.23 0.92 -2.03
CA THR A 276 -2.11 -0.40 -2.65
C THR A 276 -1.03 -0.40 -3.72
N THR A 277 -0.02 -1.26 -3.58
CA THR A 277 1.15 -1.26 -4.46
C THR A 277 0.79 -1.58 -5.92
N PRO A 278 1.55 -1.05 -6.90
CA PRO A 278 1.34 -1.37 -8.32
C PRO A 278 1.53 -2.87 -8.59
N PRO A 279 1.05 -3.39 -9.73
CA PRO A 279 1.40 -4.72 -10.17
C PRO A 279 2.78 -4.75 -10.82
N ASN A 280 3.30 -5.96 -11.03
CA ASN A 280 4.33 -6.19 -12.03
C ASN A 280 3.84 -5.66 -13.41
N ALA A 281 4.68 -4.90 -14.11
CA ALA A 281 4.37 -4.35 -15.43
C ALA A 281 4.28 -5.44 -16.52
N ARG A 282 4.87 -6.61 -16.27
CA ARG A 282 4.96 -7.74 -17.19
C ARG A 282 3.71 -8.62 -17.17
N GLN A 283 3.10 -8.85 -18.34
CA GLN A 283 1.97 -9.79 -18.46
C GLN A 283 2.39 -11.22 -18.09
N GLU A 284 3.63 -11.63 -18.40
CA GLU A 284 4.18 -12.93 -18.04
C GLU A 284 4.19 -13.19 -16.54
N GLY A 285 4.33 -12.16 -15.71
CA GLY A 285 4.22 -12.27 -14.25
C GLY A 285 2.83 -12.72 -13.81
N PHE A 286 1.78 -12.18 -14.44
CA PHE A 286 0.39 -12.57 -14.19
C PHE A 286 0.09 -13.95 -14.76
N THR A 287 0.51 -14.22 -15.99
CA THR A 287 0.30 -15.53 -16.64
C THR A 287 0.95 -16.66 -15.83
N ALA A 288 2.10 -16.42 -15.21
CA ALA A 288 2.79 -17.40 -14.38
C ALA A 288 1.95 -17.83 -13.15
N ASN A 289 1.30 -16.89 -12.46
CA ASN A 289 0.51 -17.20 -11.24
C ASN A 289 -0.95 -17.52 -11.53
N TYR A 290 -1.54 -16.89 -12.54
CA TYR A 290 -2.99 -16.81 -12.72
C TYR A 290 -3.48 -17.28 -14.09
N LYS A 291 -2.58 -17.65 -15.00
CA LYS A 291 -2.93 -17.95 -16.40
C LYS A 291 -3.73 -16.79 -16.99
N ASP A 292 -4.82 -17.07 -17.69
CA ASP A 292 -5.64 -16.04 -18.34
C ASP A 292 -6.73 -15.44 -17.44
N LYS A 293 -6.80 -15.87 -16.17
CA LYS A 293 -7.89 -15.46 -15.25
C LYS A 293 -7.82 -13.98 -14.88
N TYR A 294 -6.60 -13.44 -14.74
CA TYR A 294 -6.37 -12.05 -14.35
C TYR A 294 -5.32 -11.42 -15.28
N PRO A 295 -5.73 -10.83 -16.42
CA PRO A 295 -4.82 -10.05 -17.26
C PRO A 295 -4.22 -8.87 -16.48
N ARG A 296 -2.94 -8.58 -16.70
CA ARG A 296 -2.21 -7.49 -16.01
C ARG A 296 -2.94 -6.16 -16.15
N TRP A 297 -3.45 -5.85 -17.35
CA TRP A 297 -4.14 -4.59 -17.59
C TRP A 297 -5.46 -4.48 -16.83
N GLY A 298 -6.25 -5.56 -16.76
CA GLY A 298 -7.45 -5.59 -15.94
C GLY A 298 -7.12 -5.33 -14.47
N TRP A 299 -6.09 -6.01 -13.96
CA TRP A 299 -5.66 -5.84 -12.57
C TRP A 299 -5.15 -4.43 -12.28
N LYS A 300 -4.34 -3.84 -13.17
CA LYS A 300 -3.86 -2.45 -13.04
C LYS A 300 -5.01 -1.45 -12.98
N ARG A 301 -6.04 -1.58 -13.82
CA ARG A 301 -7.22 -0.69 -13.77
C ARG A 301 -7.90 -0.71 -12.40
N ILE A 302 -8.06 -1.90 -11.81
CA ILE A 302 -8.65 -2.06 -10.47
C ILE A 302 -7.75 -1.43 -9.41
N GLN A 303 -6.45 -1.76 -9.40
CA GLN A 303 -5.52 -1.22 -8.41
C GLN A 303 -5.39 0.30 -8.50
N HIS A 304 -5.26 0.86 -9.70
CA HIS A 304 -5.18 2.30 -9.89
C HIS A 304 -6.46 2.99 -9.38
N ARG A 305 -7.63 2.40 -9.65
CA ARG A 305 -8.91 2.91 -9.14
C ARG A 305 -9.02 2.83 -7.61
N ILE A 306 -8.50 1.76 -7.00
CA ILE A 306 -8.38 1.65 -5.54
C ILE A 306 -7.53 2.80 -4.99
N VAL A 307 -6.35 3.06 -5.56
CA VAL A 307 -5.46 4.14 -5.11
C VAL A 307 -6.14 5.51 -5.23
N GLN A 308 -6.82 5.80 -6.34
CA GLN A 308 -7.59 7.04 -6.51
C GLN A 308 -8.65 7.22 -5.42
N LEU A 309 -9.39 6.17 -5.09
CA LEU A 309 -10.44 6.24 -4.06
C LEU A 309 -9.86 6.25 -2.65
N MET A 310 -8.75 5.57 -2.38
CA MET A 310 -8.00 5.68 -1.12
C MET A 310 -7.52 7.12 -0.91
N LEU A 311 -6.92 7.74 -1.92
CA LEU A 311 -6.50 9.15 -1.87
C LEU A 311 -7.70 10.04 -1.56
N LYS A 312 -8.83 9.86 -2.25
CA LYS A 312 -10.03 10.66 -2.04
C LYS A 312 -10.59 10.51 -0.62
N CYS A 313 -10.68 9.29 -0.10
CA CYS A 313 -11.33 8.99 1.19
C CYS A 313 -10.43 9.22 2.41
N LEU A 314 -9.11 9.06 2.26
CA LEU A 314 -8.16 9.14 3.37
C LEU A 314 -7.45 10.51 3.46
N SER A 315 -7.47 11.32 2.40
CA SER A 315 -6.87 12.66 2.44
C SER A 315 -7.58 13.56 3.45
N ASN A 316 -6.82 14.47 4.08
CA ASN A 316 -7.30 15.42 5.08
C ASN A 316 -7.80 14.77 6.39
N ARG A 317 -7.35 13.54 6.68
CA ARG A 317 -7.64 12.81 7.92
C ARG A 317 -6.47 12.76 8.89
N GLU A 318 -5.42 13.55 8.65
CA GLU A 318 -4.25 13.65 9.52
C GLU A 318 -4.64 14.13 10.93
N LYS A 319 -5.66 15.00 11.01
CA LYS A 319 -6.24 15.45 12.29
C LYS A 319 -6.91 14.31 13.10
N ASP A 320 -7.34 13.25 12.42
CA ASP A 320 -7.91 12.04 13.03
C ASP A 320 -6.81 11.01 13.34
N GLY A 321 -5.54 11.36 13.12
CA GLY A 321 -4.39 10.46 13.28
C GLY A 321 -4.23 9.45 12.14
N ILE A 322 -4.90 9.64 10.99
CA ILE A 322 -4.82 8.76 9.83
C ILE A 322 -4.00 9.43 8.74
N PHE A 323 -3.02 8.70 8.19
CA PHE A 323 -2.04 9.22 7.26
C PHE A 323 -1.89 8.32 6.05
N ILE A 324 -1.67 8.92 4.89
CA ILE A 324 -1.36 8.21 3.66
C ILE A 324 0.16 8.05 3.52
N VAL A 325 0.60 6.86 3.13
CA VAL A 325 1.98 6.56 2.75
C VAL A 325 2.00 6.14 1.27
N PRO A 326 2.67 6.91 0.39
CA PRO A 326 2.77 6.64 -1.05
C PRO A 326 3.63 5.42 -1.46
N THR A 327 3.35 4.23 -0.89
CA THR A 327 4.10 3.01 -1.18
C THR A 327 4.03 2.57 -2.64
N GLU A 328 2.99 2.96 -3.36
CA GLU A 328 2.78 2.67 -4.77
C GLU A 328 3.73 3.43 -5.69
N LEU A 329 4.22 4.61 -5.30
CA LEU A 329 5.06 5.43 -6.17
C LEU A 329 6.49 4.91 -6.29
N ASP A 330 7.03 4.37 -5.19
CA ASP A 330 8.44 3.99 -5.05
C ASP A 330 8.72 2.55 -5.49
N LEU A 331 7.70 1.70 -5.55
CA LEU A 331 7.85 0.32 -5.97
C LEU A 331 8.08 0.21 -7.48
N ASP A 332 9.24 -0.30 -7.88
CA ASP A 332 9.58 -0.52 -9.29
C ASP A 332 8.70 -1.61 -9.89
N PRO A 333 7.83 -1.30 -10.86
CA PRO A 333 6.93 -2.30 -11.43
C PRO A 333 7.64 -3.30 -12.34
N VAL A 334 8.93 -3.11 -12.66
CA VAL A 334 9.71 -4.01 -13.52
C VAL A 334 10.79 -4.72 -12.70
N ASP A 335 11.75 -3.96 -12.16
CA ASP A 335 12.94 -4.53 -11.50
C ASP A 335 12.72 -4.78 -10.01
N GLY A 336 11.61 -4.30 -9.45
CA GLY A 336 11.14 -4.57 -8.09
C GLY A 336 10.35 -5.87 -8.00
N TYR A 337 10.16 -6.58 -9.12
CA TYR A 337 9.43 -7.85 -9.21
C TYR A 337 10.30 -8.94 -9.84
N PRO A 338 10.06 -10.22 -9.51
CA PRO A 338 10.56 -11.33 -10.32
C PRO A 338 9.73 -11.45 -11.61
N ASN A 339 10.32 -12.01 -12.67
CA ASN A 339 9.65 -12.17 -13.97
C ASN A 339 8.37 -13.02 -13.93
N ASN A 340 8.19 -13.86 -12.90
CA ASN A 340 7.12 -14.86 -12.81
C ASN A 340 6.14 -14.62 -11.65
N ASN A 341 6.07 -13.39 -11.13
CA ASN A 341 5.08 -13.03 -10.12
C ASN A 341 4.39 -11.71 -10.42
N GLY A 342 3.06 -11.72 -10.48
CA GLY A 342 2.25 -10.55 -10.84
C GLY A 342 2.11 -9.52 -9.71
N VAL A 343 2.19 -9.96 -8.45
CA VAL A 343 1.85 -9.09 -7.30
C VAL A 343 2.83 -9.17 -6.12
N HIS A 344 3.73 -10.15 -6.06
CA HIS A 344 4.72 -10.25 -4.98
C HIS A 344 6.07 -9.70 -5.45
N PRO A 345 6.57 -8.62 -4.83
CA PRO A 345 7.87 -8.04 -5.14
C PRO A 345 9.03 -9.01 -4.90
N ASN A 346 10.19 -8.70 -5.47
CA ASN A 346 11.47 -9.28 -5.09
C ASN A 346 12.07 -8.49 -3.89
N PRO A 347 13.26 -8.87 -3.36
CA PRO A 347 13.85 -8.15 -2.23
C PRO A 347 14.06 -6.64 -2.45
N VAL A 348 14.34 -6.19 -3.68
CA VAL A 348 14.50 -4.76 -4.01
C VAL A 348 13.17 -4.05 -3.87
N GLY A 349 12.10 -4.58 -4.47
CA GLY A 349 10.77 -3.99 -4.36
C GLY A 349 10.23 -3.98 -2.93
N TYR A 350 10.47 -5.04 -2.15
CA TYR A 350 10.14 -5.03 -0.74
C TYR A 350 10.93 -3.99 0.05
N ALA A 351 12.21 -3.75 -0.27
CA ALA A 351 12.99 -2.71 0.39
C ALA A 351 12.42 -1.30 0.10
N GLN A 352 11.96 -1.04 -1.13
CA GLN A 352 11.28 0.21 -1.50
C GLN A 352 10.00 0.45 -0.67
N ILE A 353 9.18 -0.58 -0.47
CA ILE A 353 8.01 -0.51 0.42
C ILE A 353 8.44 -0.15 1.86
N GLY A 354 9.49 -0.80 2.37
CA GLY A 354 10.02 -0.53 3.71
C GLY A 354 10.56 0.90 3.84
N ALA A 355 11.29 1.38 2.83
CA ALA A 355 11.83 2.73 2.75
C ALA A 355 10.73 3.80 2.72
N SER A 356 9.63 3.55 2.03
CA SER A 356 8.46 4.43 1.98
C SER A 356 7.83 4.62 3.36
N PHE A 357 7.54 3.53 4.07
CA PHE A 357 7.01 3.60 5.44
C PHE A 357 8.02 4.22 6.42
N TYR A 358 9.30 3.86 6.31
CA TYR A 358 10.35 4.45 7.14
C TYR A 358 10.44 5.97 6.95
N SER A 359 10.49 6.45 5.71
CA SER A 359 10.58 7.88 5.41
C SER A 359 9.35 8.64 5.88
N TRP A 360 8.15 8.07 5.76
CA TRP A 360 6.96 8.64 6.38
C TRP A 360 7.08 8.69 7.91
N MET A 361 7.55 7.62 8.56
CA MET A 361 7.73 7.61 10.02
C MET A 361 8.72 8.68 10.46
N LYS A 362 9.81 8.90 9.71
CA LYS A 362 10.78 9.97 10.00
C LYS A 362 10.16 11.36 10.05
N ALA A 363 9.15 11.64 9.22
CA ALA A 363 8.38 12.89 9.27
C ALA A 363 7.51 13.04 10.53
N ARG A 364 7.42 11.99 11.36
CA ARG A 364 6.55 11.90 12.54
C ARG A 364 7.29 11.61 13.84
N LEU A 365 8.63 11.47 13.79
CA LEU A 365 9.51 11.07 14.89
C LEU A 365 10.42 12.17 15.39
#